data_AF-A0A6A7RQ66-F1
#
_entry.id   AF-A0A6A7RQ66-F1
#
_cell.length_a   1.000
_cell.length_b   1.000
_cell.length_c   1.000
_cell.angle_alpha   90.00
_cell.angle_beta   90.00
_cell.angle_gamma   90.00
#
_symmetry.space_group_name_H-M   'P 1'
#
loop_
_entity.id
_entity.type
_entity.pdbx_description
1 polymer ?
#
loop_
_entity_poly.entity_id
_entity_poly.type
_entity_poly.pdbx_seq_one_letter_code
_entity_poly.pdbx_strand_id
1 'polypeptide(L)'
;MMNIISENKRILIIAYHFPPFKASSGIQRTLKYCTYLREYGWEPLILTISPTAYEATSPDQLREIPDDVVVERAFGLDTSRHLAIAGRYFRWMAQPDRWMSWWPGAVWTG
;
A
#
# COMPACT_ATOMS: atom_id res chain seq x y z
N MET A 1 17.68 22.59 -19.63
CA MET A 1 18.60 21.48 -19.34
C MET A 1 17.75 20.23 -19.20
N MET A 2 17.70 19.40 -20.25
CA MET A 2 16.91 18.17 -20.26
C MET A 2 17.75 17.10 -19.53
N ASN A 3 17.30 16.63 -18.38
CA ASN A 3 18.01 15.58 -17.66
C ASN A 3 17.87 14.29 -18.48
N ILE A 4 18.99 13.82 -19.02
CA ILE A 4 19.05 12.53 -19.71
C ILE A 4 18.78 11.47 -18.65
N ILE A 5 17.71 10.70 -18.84
CA ILE A 5 17.24 9.67 -17.92
C ILE A 5 18.38 8.65 -17.74
N SER A 6 19.07 8.76 -16.60
CA SER A 6 20.01 7.78 -16.07
C SER A 6 19.27 6.46 -15.88
N GLU A 7 19.90 5.32 -16.18
CA GLU A 7 19.31 3.96 -16.11
C GLU A 7 18.21 3.84 -15.03
N ASN A 8 16.96 3.59 -15.46
CA ASN A 8 15.78 3.55 -14.58
C ASN A 8 15.94 2.48 -13.48
N LYS A 9 16.49 2.87 -12.34
CA LYS A 9 16.57 2.03 -11.14
C LYS A 9 15.18 1.97 -10.52
N ARG A 10 14.42 0.95 -10.91
CA ARG A 10 13.10 0.69 -10.36
C ARG A 10 13.19 -0.01 -9.02
N ILE A 11 12.36 0.42 -8.07
CA ILE A 11 12.23 -0.19 -6.75
C ILE A 11 10.75 -0.47 -6.45
N LEU A 12 10.43 -1.74 -6.20
CA LEU A 12 9.11 -2.13 -5.72
C LEU A 12 9.06 -1.98 -4.20
N ILE A 13 8.13 -1.17 -3.71
CA ILE A 13 7.87 -0.98 -2.30
C ILE A 13 6.52 -1.60 -1.98
N ILE A 14 6.54 -2.69 -1.20
CA ILE A 14 5.35 -3.39 -0.76
C ILE A 14 4.93 -2.82 0.59
N ALA A 15 3.77 -2.17 0.63
CA ALA A 15 3.28 -1.52 1.84
C ALA A 15 1.78 -1.72 2.00
N TYR A 16 1.35 -2.50 3.01
CA TYR A 16 -0.06 -2.67 3.34
C TYR A 16 -0.72 -1.30 3.63
N HIS A 17 -0.07 -0.50 4.47
CA HIS A 17 -0.54 0.81 4.87
C HIS A 17 0.03 1.90 3.94
N PHE A 18 -0.82 2.40 3.05
CA PHE A 18 -0.49 3.49 2.13
C PHE A 18 -1.73 4.38 1.93
N PRO A 19 -1.63 5.66 1.50
CA PRO A 19 -2.83 6.47 1.31
C PRO A 19 -3.82 5.77 0.36
N PRO A 20 -5.13 5.84 0.67
CA PRO A 20 -5.78 6.72 1.63
C PRO A 20 -5.91 6.15 3.06
N PHE A 21 -5.11 5.17 3.50
CA PHE A 21 -5.21 4.62 4.86
C PHE A 21 -5.15 5.70 5.96
N LYS A 22 -6.02 5.61 6.97
CA LYS A 22 -6.12 6.59 8.06
C LYS A 22 -6.05 5.91 9.43
N ALA A 23 -4.85 5.54 9.88
CA ALA A 23 -4.68 5.09 11.27
C ALA A 23 -3.24 5.16 11.81
N SER A 24 -2.21 5.20 10.94
CA SER A 24 -0.83 5.02 11.38
C SER A 24 0.12 6.05 10.82
N SER A 25 1.05 6.51 11.65
CA SER A 25 2.21 7.31 11.24
C SER A 25 3.17 6.52 10.32
N GLY A 26 3.07 5.19 10.27
CA GLY A 26 3.91 4.34 9.41
C GLY A 26 3.81 4.67 7.91
N ILE A 27 2.69 5.26 7.47
CA ILE A 27 2.47 5.71 6.09
C ILE A 27 3.50 6.78 5.68
N GLN A 28 3.89 7.65 6.62
CA GLN A 28 4.76 8.79 6.36
C GLN A 28 6.14 8.34 5.87
N ARG A 29 6.68 7.22 6.37
CA ARG A 29 7.95 6.67 5.91
C ARG A 29 7.87 6.31 4.42
N THR A 30 6.85 5.56 4.03
CA THR A 30 6.65 5.13 2.64
C THR A 30 6.42 6.33 1.71
N LEU A 31 5.64 7.32 2.14
CA LEU A 31 5.43 8.57 1.38
C LEU A 31 6.74 9.34 1.16
N LYS A 32 7.57 9.48 2.19
CA LYS A 32 8.87 10.16 2.06
C LYS A 32 9.84 9.37 1.18
N TYR A 33 9.79 8.03 1.18
CA TYR A 33 10.54 7.25 0.19
C TYR A 33 10.06 7.50 -1.24
N CYS A 34 8.74 7.60 -1.48
CA CYS A 34 8.21 7.96 -2.80
C CYS A 34 8.76 9.30 -3.30
N THR A 35 9.05 10.24 -2.40
CA THR A 35 9.60 11.56 -2.74
C THR A 35 11.12 11.51 -2.89
N TYR A 36 11.83 11.12 -1.82
CA TYR A 36 13.27 11.30 -1.73
C TYR A 36 14.06 10.30 -2.57
N LEU A 37 13.59 9.07 -2.78
CA LEU A 37 14.30 8.10 -3.63
C LEU A 37 14.47 8.61 -5.06
N ARG A 38 13.51 9.40 -5.54
CA ARG A 38 13.54 10.03 -6.86
C ARG A 38 14.66 11.05 -7.00
N GLU A 39 14.99 11.76 -5.92
CA GLU A 39 16.13 12.68 -5.87
C GLU A 39 17.48 11.94 -6.06
N TYR A 40 17.50 10.63 -5.77
CA TYR A 40 18.65 9.75 -5.98
C TYR A 40 18.55 8.90 -7.26
N GLY A 41 17.61 9.22 -8.16
CA GLY A 41 17.45 8.54 -9.46
C GLY A 41 16.75 7.18 -9.39
N TRP A 42 16.02 6.90 -8.32
CA TRP A 42 15.17 5.71 -8.24
C TRP A 42 13.73 6.01 -8.64
N GLU A 43 13.10 5.05 -9.30
CA GLU A 43 11.69 5.07 -9.69
C GLU A 43 10.89 4.14 -8.77
N PRO A 44 10.19 4.69 -7.75
CA PRO A 44 9.41 3.89 -6.81
C PRO A 44 8.10 3.43 -7.44
N LEU A 45 7.82 2.13 -7.30
CA LEU A 45 6.56 1.48 -7.63
C LEU A 45 5.93 0.99 -6.32
N ILE A 46 4.67 1.30 -6.08
CA ILE A 46 3.99 0.90 -4.83
C ILE A 46 3.03 -0.25 -5.11
N LEU A 47 3.21 -1.36 -4.39
CA LEU A 47 2.19 -2.39 -4.26
C LEU A 47 1.55 -2.28 -2.88
N THR A 48 0.25 -2.00 -2.86
CA THR A 48 -0.54 -1.86 -1.64
C THR A 48 -1.86 -2.60 -1.76
N ILE A 49 -2.64 -2.60 -0.69
CA ILE A 49 -3.97 -3.20 -0.68
C ILE A 49 -5.04 -2.21 -1.19
N SER A 50 -6.12 -2.75 -1.72
CA SER A 50 -7.34 -2.00 -2.01
C SER A 50 -7.83 -1.21 -0.77
N PRO A 51 -8.22 0.07 -0.92
CA PRO A 51 -8.80 0.88 0.14
C PRO A 51 -10.03 0.25 0.81
N THR A 52 -10.74 -0.64 0.09
CA THR A 52 -11.90 -1.37 0.63
C THR A 52 -11.54 -2.28 1.80
N ALA A 53 -10.28 -2.66 1.96
CA ALA A 53 -9.81 -3.45 3.09
C ALA A 53 -9.52 -2.60 4.34
N TYR A 54 -9.20 -1.31 4.16
CA TYR A 54 -8.92 -0.43 5.28
C TYR A 54 -10.15 -0.22 6.16
N GLU A 55 -9.91 -0.07 7.46
CA GLU A 55 -10.94 0.24 8.44
C GLU A 55 -11.38 1.71 8.36
N ALA A 56 -10.41 2.60 8.09
CA ALA A 56 -10.64 4.02 7.92
C ALA A 56 -9.77 4.58 6.78
N THR A 57 -10.34 5.52 6.02
CA THR A 57 -9.65 6.21 4.93
C THR A 57 -9.75 7.73 5.07
N SER A 58 -8.75 8.46 4.56
CA SER A 58 -8.74 9.92 4.43
C SER A 58 -8.05 10.32 3.13
N PRO A 59 -8.57 11.32 2.40
CA PRO A 59 -7.93 11.82 1.19
C PRO A 59 -6.72 12.74 1.47
N ASP A 60 -6.53 13.19 2.70
CA ASP A 60 -5.59 14.27 3.07
C ASP A 60 -4.16 14.03 2.57
N GLN A 61 -3.71 12.77 2.61
CA GLN A 61 -2.34 12.37 2.23
C GLN A 61 -2.21 11.91 0.78
N LEU A 62 -3.32 11.84 0.01
CA LEU A 62 -3.26 11.45 -1.40
C LEU A 62 -2.45 12.45 -2.23
N ARG A 63 -2.52 13.74 -1.87
CA ARG A 63 -1.78 14.83 -2.54
C ARG A 63 -0.28 14.81 -2.26
N GLU A 64 0.18 14.00 -1.31
CA GLU A 64 1.60 13.83 -1.03
C GLU A 64 2.26 12.77 -1.93
N ILE A 65 1.48 12.01 -2.70
CA ILE A 65 1.99 11.05 -3.67
C ILE A 65 2.33 11.83 -4.96
N PRO A 66 3.58 11.79 -5.45
CA PRO A 66 3.91 12.39 -6.74
C PRO A 66 3.08 11.77 -7.87
N ASP A 67 2.59 12.58 -8.81
CA ASP A 67 1.61 12.18 -9.83
C ASP A 67 2.08 11.05 -10.75
N ASP A 68 3.39 10.88 -10.90
CA ASP A 68 4.00 9.86 -11.76
C ASP A 68 4.42 8.59 -11.00
N VAL A 69 4.14 8.50 -9.70
CA VAL A 69 4.36 7.26 -8.93
C VAL A 69 3.22 6.28 -9.21
N VAL A 70 3.58 5.11 -9.72
CA VAL A 70 2.63 4.01 -9.94
C VAL A 70 2.24 3.40 -8.60
N VAL A 71 0.93 3.32 -8.33
CA VAL A 71 0.36 2.72 -7.12
C VAL A 71 -0.61 1.62 -7.53
N GLU A 72 -0.14 0.38 -7.45
CA GLU A 72 -0.93 -0.82 -7.68
C GLU A 72 -1.65 -1.26 -6.41
N ARG A 73 -2.94 -1.56 -6.54
CA ARG A 73 -3.83 -1.87 -5.42
C ARG A 73 -4.39 -3.26 -5.57
N ALA A 74 -3.78 -4.21 -4.86
CA ALA A 74 -4.17 -5.60 -4.87
C ALA A 74 -5.44 -5.85 -4.03
N PHE A 75 -6.24 -6.83 -4.46
CA PHE A 75 -7.39 -7.29 -3.71
C PHE A 75 -6.96 -7.93 -2.38
N GLY A 76 -7.70 -7.64 -1.33
CA GLY A 76 -7.56 -8.31 -0.05
C GLY A 76 -8.72 -7.99 0.86
N LEU A 77 -8.90 -8.80 1.89
CA LEU A 77 -9.95 -8.63 2.89
C LEU A 77 -9.34 -8.42 4.28
N ASP A 78 -9.96 -7.56 5.07
CA ASP A 78 -9.80 -7.64 6.51
C ASP A 78 -10.66 -8.80 7.00
N THR A 79 -10.03 -9.92 7.37
CA THR A 79 -10.74 -11.13 7.79
C THR A 79 -11.65 -10.85 8.99
N SER A 80 -11.20 -10.03 9.94
CA SER A 80 -11.96 -9.73 11.16
C SER A 80 -13.21 -8.90 10.89
N ARG A 81 -13.24 -8.15 9.79
CA ARG A 81 -14.37 -7.29 9.40
C ARG A 81 -15.23 -7.92 8.30
N HIS A 82 -14.62 -8.43 7.24
CA HIS A 82 -15.30 -8.91 6.05
C HIS A 82 -15.82 -10.34 6.19
N LEU A 83 -15.18 -11.19 7.00
CA LEU A 83 -15.59 -12.58 7.21
C LEU A 83 -16.28 -12.80 8.55
N ALA A 84 -16.60 -11.72 9.28
CA ALA A 84 -17.34 -11.80 10.52
C ALA A 84 -18.84 -12.01 10.28
N ILE A 85 -19.44 -12.94 11.03
CA ILE A 85 -20.87 -13.20 11.07
C ILE A 85 -21.36 -12.79 12.46
N ALA A 86 -22.31 -11.85 12.51
CA ALA A 86 -22.81 -11.26 13.75
C ALA A 86 -21.68 -10.72 14.66
N GLY A 87 -20.66 -10.10 14.06
CA GLY A 87 -19.50 -9.55 14.78
C GLY A 87 -18.49 -10.58 15.27
N ARG A 88 -18.64 -11.85 14.90
CA ARG A 88 -17.73 -12.94 15.28
C ARG A 88 -17.09 -13.55 14.04
N TYR A 89 -15.78 -13.75 14.06
CA TYR A 89 -15.03 -14.43 13.01
C TYR A 89 -14.25 -15.59 13.64
N PHE A 90 -13.89 -16.58 12.83
CA PHE A 90 -13.04 -17.66 13.31
C PHE A 90 -11.61 -17.17 13.46
N ARG A 91 -11.04 -17.29 14.67
CA ARG A 91 -9.70 -16.78 15.00
C ARG A 91 -8.63 -17.25 14.02
N TRP A 92 -8.67 -18.51 13.58
CA TRP A 92 -7.68 -19.08 12.66
C TRP A 92 -7.57 -18.32 11.33
N MET A 93 -8.65 -17.66 10.89
CA MET A 93 -8.67 -16.89 9.65
C MET A 93 -7.93 -15.54 9.77
N ALA A 94 -7.62 -15.11 10.99
CA ALA A 94 -6.88 -13.89 11.30
C ALA A 94 -5.51 -14.20 11.93
N GLN A 95 -4.97 -15.39 11.67
CA GLN A 95 -3.61 -15.76 12.07
C GLN A 95 -2.73 -15.88 10.81
N PRO A 96 -1.47 -15.42 10.86
CA PRO A 96 -0.82 -14.73 11.97
C PRO A 96 -1.37 -13.32 12.24
N ASP A 97 -2.03 -12.71 11.24
CA ASP A 97 -2.69 -11.41 11.34
C ASP A 97 -4.01 -11.37 10.53
N ARG A 98 -4.83 -10.34 10.77
CA ARG A 98 -6.17 -10.18 10.15
C ARG A 98 -6.16 -9.79 8.67
N TRP A 99 -4.99 -9.49 8.12
CA TRP A 99 -4.80 -8.96 6.77
C TRP A 99 -4.13 -9.95 5.81
N MET A 100 -3.75 -11.13 6.30
CA MET A 100 -3.09 -12.20 5.54
C MET A 100 -3.81 -12.58 4.24
N SER A 101 -5.13 -12.41 4.16
CA SER A 101 -5.92 -12.70 2.95
C SER A 101 -5.51 -11.89 1.72
N TRP A 102 -4.76 -10.79 1.91
CA TRP A 102 -4.19 -9.99 0.83
C TRP A 102 -3.05 -10.67 0.11
N TRP A 103 -2.27 -11.54 0.77
CA TRP A 103 -1.04 -12.07 0.20
C TRP A 103 -1.21 -12.70 -1.19
N PRO A 104 -2.22 -13.56 -1.46
CA PRO A 104 -2.46 -14.08 -2.80
C PRO A 104 -2.77 -12.99 -3.82
N GLY A 105 -3.55 -11.98 -3.43
CA GLY A 105 -3.87 -10.84 -4.29
C GLY A 105 -2.65 -9.97 -4.60
N ALA A 106 -1.78 -9.76 -3.61
CA ALA A 106 -0.52 -9.04 -3.77
C ALA A 106 0.38 -9.74 -4.80
N VAL A 107 0.64 -11.03 -4.61
CA VAL A 107 1.49 -11.83 -5.50
C VAL A 107 0.94 -11.90 -6.92
N TRP A 108 -0.39 -11.94 -7.08
CA TRP A 108 -1.01 -11.90 -8.41
C TRP A 108 -0.83 -10.56 -9.11
N THR A 109 -0.84 -9.46 -8.35
CA THR A 109 -0.73 -8.10 -8.89
C THR A 109 0.72 -7.69 -9.19
N GLY A 110 1.71 -8.14 -8.41
CA GLY A 110 3.12 -7.77 -8.63
C GLY A 110 4.12 -8.44 -7.71
#